data_AF-A0A6L7LN94-F1
#
_entry.id   AF-A0A6L7LN94-F1
#
_cell.length_a   1.000
_cell.length_b   1.000
_cell.length_c   1.000
_cell.angle_alpha   90.00
_cell.angle_beta   90.00
_cell.angle_gamma   90.00
#
_symmetry.space_group_name_H-M   'P 1'
#
loop_
_entity.id
_entity.type
_entity.pdbx_description
1 polymer ?
#
loop_
_entity_poly.entity_id
_entity_poly.type
_entity_poly.pdbx_seq_one_letter_code
_entity_poly.pdbx_strand_id
1 'polypeptide(L)'
;QRLERHPVRQSSENRRSQAACDVVDQVEAAFAGAGLNVARNAPFAGAFATQNYGHPSQGRHVVQVEIDRSLYLDERTVRPNGNYRKFRKLIDGVVAEIVGIGRRDMSLAAE
;
A
#
# COMPACT_ATOMS: atom_id res chain seq x y z
N GLN A 1 -28.82 -22.59 11.49
CA GLN A 1 -28.84 -21.11 11.47
C GLN A 1 -27.90 -20.67 10.36
N ARG A 2 -28.44 -19.88 9.43
CA ARG A 2 -27.97 -19.69 8.05
C ARG A 2 -26.89 -18.61 8.00
N LEU A 3 -25.72 -18.94 7.43
CA LEU A 3 -24.69 -17.97 7.07
C LEU A 3 -25.15 -17.24 5.80
N GLU A 4 -25.65 -16.01 5.95
CA GLU A 4 -26.02 -15.18 4.80
C GLU A 4 -24.79 -14.46 4.28
N ARG A 5 -24.33 -14.91 3.10
CA ARG A 5 -23.46 -14.16 2.20
C ARG A 5 -24.27 -13.00 1.64
N HIS A 6 -23.97 -11.76 2.04
CA HIS A 6 -24.49 -10.59 1.34
C HIS A 6 -23.52 -10.17 0.22
N PRO A 7 -24.03 -9.93 -1.00
CA PRO A 7 -23.21 -9.42 -2.10
C PRO A 7 -22.91 -7.94 -1.86
N VAL A 8 -21.64 -7.56 -1.91
CA VAL A 8 -21.24 -6.14 -1.89
C VAL A 8 -21.67 -5.52 -3.22
N ARG A 9 -22.60 -4.58 -3.15
CA ARG A 9 -23.03 -3.76 -4.29
C ARG A 9 -21.87 -2.88 -4.75
N GLN A 10 -21.53 -2.94 -6.04
CA GLN A 10 -20.78 -1.89 -6.72
C GLN A 10 -21.73 -0.72 -6.99
N SER A 11 -21.52 0.40 -6.30
CA SER A 11 -22.04 1.70 -6.72
C SER A 11 -20.89 2.47 -7.38
N SER A 12 -20.98 2.61 -8.70
CA SER A 12 -20.09 3.40 -9.53
C SER A 12 -20.25 4.89 -9.21
N GLU A 13 -19.37 5.42 -8.37
CA GLU A 13 -19.26 6.85 -8.15
C GLU A 13 -17.79 7.26 -8.11
N ASN A 14 -17.41 8.05 -9.10
CA ASN A 14 -16.07 8.55 -9.40
C ASN A 14 -15.49 9.33 -8.20
N ARG A 15 -14.82 8.64 -7.27
CA ARG A 15 -14.23 9.26 -6.07
C ARG A 15 -12.71 9.23 -6.19
N ARG A 16 -12.11 10.41 -6.40
CA ARG A 16 -10.68 10.72 -6.60
C ARG A 16 -9.72 9.63 -6.08
N SER A 17 -9.24 8.78 -6.98
CA SER A 17 -8.10 7.91 -6.67
C SER A 17 -6.86 8.78 -6.50
N GLN A 18 -6.09 8.58 -5.43
CA GLN A 18 -4.89 9.38 -5.10
C GLN A 18 -3.61 8.80 -5.66
N ALA A 19 -3.70 7.59 -6.21
CA ALA A 19 -2.71 6.92 -7.01
C ALA A 19 -3.41 6.30 -8.23
N ALA A 20 -2.69 6.08 -9.31
CA ALA A 20 -3.22 5.28 -10.40
C ALA A 20 -3.26 3.81 -9.97
N CYS A 21 -4.18 3.02 -10.52
CA CYS A 21 -4.40 1.64 -10.06
C CYS A 21 -3.14 0.78 -10.21
N ASP A 22 -2.40 0.96 -11.29
CA ASP A 22 -1.11 0.32 -11.57
C ASP A 22 -0.05 0.59 -10.50
N VAL A 23 0.02 1.82 -9.97
CA VAL A 23 0.94 2.18 -8.89
C VAL A 23 0.54 1.45 -7.60
N VAL A 24 -0.76 1.39 -7.29
CA VAL A 24 -1.25 0.66 -6.11
C VAL A 24 -0.98 -0.85 -6.24
N ASP A 25 -1.22 -1.40 -7.43
CA ASP A 25 -0.96 -2.81 -7.75
C ASP A 25 0.52 -3.17 -7.56
N GLN A 26 1.43 -2.33 -8.06
CA GLN A 26 2.88 -2.54 -7.91
C GLN A 26 3.34 -2.42 -6.46
N VAL A 27 2.78 -1.48 -5.69
CA VAL A 27 3.09 -1.37 -4.26
C VAL A 27 2.62 -2.62 -3.51
N GLU A 28 1.38 -3.08 -3.73
CA GLU A 28 0.89 -4.32 -3.11
C GLU A 28 1.77 -5.52 -3.48
N ALA A 29 2.16 -5.64 -4.76
CA ALA A 29 3.02 -6.72 -5.23
C ALA A 29 4.37 -6.73 -4.52
N ALA A 30 4.98 -5.55 -4.24
CA ALA A 30 6.24 -5.47 -3.51
C ALA A 30 6.10 -5.98 -2.06
N PHE A 31 5.03 -5.61 -1.36
CA PHE A 31 4.77 -6.11 -0.01
C PHE A 31 4.46 -7.62 -0.01
N ALA A 32 3.63 -8.09 -0.94
CA ALA A 32 3.27 -9.51 -1.06
C ALA A 32 4.48 -10.37 -1.46
N GLY A 33 5.31 -9.89 -2.39
CA GLY A 33 6.54 -10.55 -2.83
C GLY A 33 7.59 -10.68 -1.72
N ALA A 34 7.59 -9.76 -0.75
CA ALA A 34 8.40 -9.85 0.47
C ALA A 34 7.84 -10.85 1.51
N GLY A 35 6.70 -11.49 1.23
CA GLY A 35 6.07 -12.50 2.07
C GLY A 35 5.15 -11.93 3.15
N LEU A 36 4.69 -10.68 3.01
CA LEU A 36 3.70 -10.09 3.92
C LEU A 36 2.28 -10.39 3.44
N ASN A 37 1.35 -10.55 4.38
CA ASN A 37 -0.08 -10.60 4.07
C ASN A 37 -0.58 -9.17 3.86
N VAL A 38 -1.14 -8.88 2.69
CA VAL A 38 -1.59 -7.54 2.30
C VAL A 38 -3.09 -7.55 2.03
N ALA A 39 -3.77 -6.46 2.39
CA ALA A 39 -5.19 -6.25 2.08
C ALA A 39 -5.41 -4.81 1.61
N ARG A 40 -6.33 -4.62 0.65
CA ARG A 40 -6.79 -3.30 0.22
C ARG A 40 -8.01 -2.87 0.99
N ASN A 41 -7.93 -1.73 1.67
CA ASN A 41 -9.09 -1.08 2.25
C ASN A 41 -9.75 -0.16 1.21
N ALA A 42 -10.82 -0.64 0.56
CA ALA A 42 -11.62 0.15 -0.38
C ALA A 42 -13.13 0.05 -0.07
N PRO A 43 -13.89 1.16 -0.07
CA PRO A 43 -13.45 2.55 -0.23
C PRO A 43 -13.01 3.16 1.12
N PHE A 44 -11.85 3.83 1.13
CA PHE A 44 -11.32 4.46 2.34
C PHE A 44 -11.92 5.87 2.55
N ALA A 45 -12.82 6.01 3.51
CA ALA A 45 -13.29 7.30 4.02
C ALA A 45 -12.34 7.76 5.13
N GLY A 46 -11.35 8.61 4.81
CA GLY A 46 -10.38 9.07 5.84
C GLY A 46 -9.06 9.62 5.33
N ALA A 47 -8.87 9.66 4.01
CA ALA A 47 -7.67 10.10 3.33
C ALA A 47 -7.41 11.63 3.36
N PHE A 48 -7.56 12.32 4.51
CA PHE A 48 -7.41 13.79 4.55
C PHE A 48 -6.03 14.26 4.07
N ALA A 49 -4.94 13.59 4.48
CA ALA A 49 -3.60 13.91 4.02
C ALA A 49 -3.40 13.54 2.54
N THR A 50 -3.82 12.35 2.15
CA THR A 50 -3.55 11.81 0.82
C THR A 50 -4.41 12.47 -0.28
N GLN A 51 -5.59 13.03 0.07
CA GLN A 51 -6.43 13.85 -0.82
C GLN A 51 -5.78 15.17 -1.24
N ASN A 52 -4.89 15.73 -0.41
CA ASN A 52 -4.27 17.03 -0.67
C ASN A 52 -2.94 16.94 -1.45
N TYR A 53 -2.33 15.75 -1.51
CA TYR A 53 -1.03 15.57 -2.15
C TYR A 53 -1.05 14.66 -3.38
N GLY A 54 -2.10 13.84 -3.55
CA GLY A 54 -2.30 12.99 -4.73
C GLY A 54 -2.88 13.75 -5.91
N HIS A 55 -2.13 13.83 -7.00
CA HIS A 55 -2.58 14.30 -8.30
C HIS A 55 -2.10 13.32 -9.39
N PRO A 56 -2.77 12.17 -9.59
CA PRO A 56 -2.31 11.15 -10.54
C PRO A 56 -2.18 11.67 -11.97
N SER A 57 -3.03 12.59 -12.40
CA SER A 57 -2.93 13.25 -13.71
C SER A 57 -1.68 14.10 -13.89
N GLN A 58 -0.98 14.44 -12.80
CA GLN A 58 0.30 15.14 -12.78
C GLN A 58 1.47 14.20 -12.40
N GLY A 59 1.27 12.88 -12.44
CA GLY A 59 2.27 11.89 -12.04
C GLY A 59 2.57 11.88 -10.53
N ARG A 60 1.72 12.50 -9.71
CA ARG A 60 1.90 12.55 -8.25
C ARG A 60 0.95 11.56 -7.60
N HIS A 61 1.49 10.46 -7.13
CA HIS A 61 0.73 9.38 -6.51
C HIS A 61 1.01 9.32 -5.01
N VAL A 62 -0.03 9.10 -4.22
CA VAL A 62 0.09 8.90 -2.77
C VAL A 62 -0.55 7.59 -2.39
N VAL A 63 0.22 6.74 -1.70
CA VAL A 63 -0.21 5.45 -1.17
C VAL A 63 0.01 5.46 0.34
N GLN A 64 -1.03 5.16 1.11
CA GLN A 64 -0.94 4.95 2.53
C GLN A 64 -0.73 3.45 2.80
N VAL A 65 0.26 3.13 3.63
CA VAL A 65 0.54 1.77 4.08
C VAL A 65 0.40 1.71 5.58
N GLU A 66 -0.39 0.75 6.07
CA GLU A 66 -0.56 0.48 7.50
C GLU A 66 0.14 -0.83 7.83
N ILE A 67 0.97 -0.80 8.87
CA ILE A 67 1.79 -1.94 9.31
C ILE A 67 1.36 -2.32 10.72
N ASP A 68 1.04 -3.60 10.92
CA ASP A 68 0.78 -4.17 12.24
C ASP A 68 2.04 -4.05 13.12
N ARG A 69 1.90 -3.38 14.27
CA ARG A 69 3.02 -3.10 15.17
C ARG A 69 3.58 -4.36 15.81
N SER A 70 2.79 -5.42 15.97
CA SER A 70 3.26 -6.70 16.52
C SER A 70 4.39 -7.32 15.70
N LEU A 71 4.52 -6.95 14.41
CA LEU A 71 5.60 -7.41 13.55
C LEU A 71 6.99 -6.91 13.98
N TYR A 72 7.07 -5.81 14.73
CA TYR A 72 8.35 -5.17 15.06
C TYR A 72 8.44 -4.50 16.44
N LEU A 73 7.32 -4.36 17.15
CA LEU A 73 7.20 -3.65 18.42
C LEU A 73 6.54 -4.54 19.47
N ASP A 74 7.02 -4.45 20.71
CA ASP A 74 6.25 -4.79 21.89
C ASP A 74 5.39 -3.57 22.26
N GLU A 75 4.08 -3.69 22.08
CA GLU A 75 3.14 -2.58 22.28
C GLU A 75 3.00 -2.15 23.73
N ARG A 76 3.22 -3.05 24.69
CA ARG A 76 3.09 -2.74 26.12
C ARG A 76 4.24 -1.88 26.59
N THR A 77 5.43 -2.12 26.06
CA THR A 77 6.66 -1.42 26.46
C THR A 77 7.07 -0.33 25.48
N VAL A 78 6.44 -0.27 24.30
CA VAL A 78 6.78 0.63 23.19
C VAL A 78 8.27 0.51 22.84
N ARG A 79 8.74 -0.74 22.72
CA ARG A 79 10.13 -1.06 22.38
C ARG A 79 10.19 -2.04 21.21
N PRO A 80 11.25 -2.00 20.39
CA PRO A 80 11.49 -3.02 19.37
C PRO A 80 11.44 -4.42 19.97
N ASN A 81 10.68 -5.33 19.35
CA ASN A 81 10.68 -6.73 19.73
C ASN A 81 11.84 -7.49 19.05
N GLY A 82 11.98 -8.79 19.33
CA GLY A 82 13.06 -9.62 18.78
C GLY A 82 13.09 -9.70 17.24
N ASN A 83 11.97 -9.40 16.57
CA ASN A 83 11.85 -9.44 15.11
C ASN A 83 12.26 -8.13 14.44
N TYR A 84 12.44 -7.04 15.19
CA TYR A 84 12.64 -5.70 14.64
C TYR A 84 13.72 -5.62 13.55
N ARG A 85 14.91 -6.19 13.79
CA ARG A 85 16.01 -6.14 12.81
C ARG A 85 15.67 -6.86 11.51
N LYS A 86 15.00 -8.01 11.60
CA LYS A 86 14.55 -8.79 10.45
C LYS A 86 13.47 -8.03 9.68
N PHE A 87 12.50 -7.47 10.40
CA PHE A 87 11.42 -6.69 9.81
C PHE A 87 11.94 -5.42 9.12
N ARG A 88 12.87 -4.69 9.75
CA ARG A 88 13.53 -3.53 9.14
C ARG A 88 14.20 -3.90 7.82
N LYS A 89 14.99 -4.99 7.79
CA LYS A 89 15.65 -5.44 6.56
C LYS A 89 14.64 -5.83 5.46
N LEU A 90 13.52 -6.44 5.83
CA LEU A 90 12.45 -6.77 4.90
C LEU A 90 11.85 -5.49 4.29
N ILE A 91 11.51 -4.50 5.13
CA ILE A 91 10.96 -3.21 4.66
C ILE A 91 11.97 -2.42 3.84
N ASP A 92 13.27 -2.45 4.17
CA ASP A 92 14.32 -1.84 3.35
C ASP A 92 14.27 -2.38 1.90
N GLY A 93 14.04 -3.69 1.73
CA GLY A 93 13.88 -4.32 0.42
C GLY A 93 12.59 -3.90 -0.30
N VAL A 94 11.47 -3.86 0.40
CA VAL A 94 10.18 -3.40 -0.16
C VAL A 94 10.28 -1.94 -0.65
N VAL A 95 10.89 -1.06 0.15
CA VAL A 95 11.08 0.35 -0.22
C VAL A 95 11.98 0.47 -1.45
N ALA A 96 13.04 -0.33 -1.55
CA ALA A 96 13.91 -0.35 -2.72
C ALA A 96 13.14 -0.72 -4.00
N GLU A 97 12.24 -1.70 -3.93
CA GLU A 97 11.38 -2.09 -5.06
C GLU A 97 10.39 -0.97 -5.44
N ILE A 98 9.75 -0.35 -4.45
CA ILE A 98 8.78 0.75 -4.65
C ILE A 98 9.45 1.96 -5.30
N VAL A 99 10.68 2.32 -4.91
CA VAL A 99 11.44 3.42 -5.53
C VAL A 99 11.77 3.13 -7.01
N GLY A 100 11.67 1.88 -7.45
CA GLY A 100 11.79 1.48 -8.86
C GLY A 100 10.51 1.62 -9.68
N ILE A 101 9.36 1.90 -9.08
CA ILE A 101 8.09 2.10 -9.79
C ILE A 101 8.18 3.35 -10.68
N GLY A 102 7.74 3.25 -11.93
CA GLY A 102 7.80 4.34 -12.92
C GLY A 102 9.17 4.57 -13.57
N ARG A 103 10.27 4.04 -13.01
CA ARG A 103 11.58 4.01 -13.70
C ARG A 103 11.61 3.02 -14.85
N ARG A 104 10.87 1.92 -14.74
CA ARG A 104 10.79 0.86 -15.76
C ARG A 104 10.08 1.34 -17.04
N ASP A 105 9.04 2.16 -16.90
CA ASP A 105 8.29 2.68 -18.06
C ASP A 105 9.07 3.77 -18.82
N MET A 106 9.86 4.58 -18.11
CA MET A 106 10.74 5.59 -18.71
C MET A 106 11.85 5.00 -19.59
N SER A 107 12.34 3.79 -19.28
CA SER A 107 13.39 3.13 -20.07
C SER A 107 12.88 2.54 -21.38
N LEU A 108 11.58 2.21 -21.46
CA LEU A 108 10.92 1.67 -22.65
C LEU A 108 10.42 2.75 -23.60
N ALA A 109 10.23 3.98 -23.11
CA ALA A 109 9.82 5.14 -23.93
C ALA A 109 10.99 5.88 -24.59
N ALA A 110 12.23 5.40 -24.41
CA ALA A 110 13.46 6.02 -24.92
C ALA A 110 14.08 5.27 -26.13
N GLU A 111 13.41 4.25 -26.66
CA GLU A 111 13.73 3.58 -27.94
C GLU A 111 12.77 4.03 -29.05
#